data_AF-A0A0Q8T0I4-F1
#
_entry.id   AF-A0A0Q8T0I4-F1
#
_cell.length_a   1.000
_cell.length_b   1.000
_cell.length_c   1.000
_cell.angle_alpha   90.00
_cell.angle_beta   90.00
_cell.angle_gamma   90.00
#
_symmetry.space_group_name_H-M   'P 1'
#
loop_
_entity.id
_entity.type
_entity.pdbx_description
1 polymer ?
#
loop_
_entity_poly.entity_id
_entity_poly.type
_entity_poly.pdbx_seq_one_letter_code
_entity_poly.pdbx_strand_id
1 'polypeptide(L)'
;MKTLTFYRIALGLPLAVPLLLFALDRSALGGVLIMSAVFGGAQYLLFALAFGAWLGRLQAPEGLHRALWRAPLLFQPVQAIGWLLFFAVQGEPGAIYGALWMLLPLAIWCLVLGYAYVGLARLACGVLRRLGRVRDPATNPEALADGG
;
A
#
# COMPACT_ATOMS: atom_id res chain seq x y z
N MET A 1 -0.11 -20.50 -4.12
CA MET A 1 0.55 -19.30 -3.55
C MET A 1 0.17 -19.14 -2.08
N LYS A 2 1.08 -18.71 -1.19
CA LYS A 2 0.74 -18.43 0.22
C LYS A 2 -0.04 -17.10 0.32
N THR A 3 -0.98 -16.99 1.25
CA THR A 3 -1.75 -15.76 1.50
C THR A 3 -0.85 -14.52 1.70
N LEU A 4 0.26 -14.68 2.42
CA LEU A 4 1.26 -13.61 2.62
C LEU A 4 1.87 -13.13 1.29
N THR A 5 2.23 -14.05 0.41
CA THR A 5 2.83 -13.73 -0.91
C THR A 5 1.85 -12.93 -1.76
N PHE A 6 0.56 -13.30 -1.75
CA PHE A 6 -0.47 -12.55 -2.45
C PHE A 6 -0.52 -11.08 -1.99
N TYR A 7 -0.58 -10.84 -0.68
CA TYR A 7 -0.66 -9.47 -0.17
C TYR A 7 0.61 -8.66 -0.38
N ARG A 8 1.79 -9.29 -0.40
CA ARG A 8 3.04 -8.63 -0.79
C ARG A 8 3.03 -8.18 -2.25
N ILE A 9 2.50 -9.03 -3.15
CA ILE A 9 2.30 -8.65 -4.56
C ILE A 9 1.27 -7.53 -4.66
N ALA A 10 0.16 -7.63 -3.91
CA ALA A 10 -0.88 -6.60 -3.87
C ALA A 10 -0.33 -5.26 -3.34
N LEU A 11 0.62 -5.23 -2.42
CA LEU A 11 1.27 -3.98 -2.00
C LEU A 11 2.10 -3.34 -3.13
N GLY A 12 2.56 -4.13 -4.11
CA GLY A 12 3.29 -3.59 -5.27
C GLY A 12 2.38 -3.01 -6.37
N LEU A 13 1.12 -3.43 -6.44
CA LEU A 13 0.20 -3.07 -7.52
C LEU A 13 -0.06 -1.56 -7.66
N PRO A 14 -0.28 -0.79 -6.58
CA PRO A 14 -0.50 0.66 -6.68
C PRO A 14 0.69 1.42 -7.27
N LEU A 15 1.90 0.84 -7.22
CA LEU A 15 3.08 1.39 -7.88
C LEU A 15 3.25 0.82 -9.31
N ALA A 16 3.00 -0.47 -9.50
CA ALA A 16 3.16 -1.13 -10.79
C ALA A 16 2.16 -0.64 -11.84
N VAL A 17 0.89 -0.41 -11.47
CA VAL A 17 -0.17 0.00 -12.41
C VAL A 17 0.13 1.35 -13.07
N PRO A 18 0.43 2.44 -12.33
CA PRO A 18 0.82 3.71 -12.95
C PRO A 18 2.05 3.59 -13.86
N LEU A 19 3.06 2.81 -13.47
CA LEU A 19 4.27 2.61 -14.27
C LEU A 19 3.99 1.85 -15.58
N LEU A 20 3.16 0.81 -15.52
CA LEU A 20 2.74 0.06 -16.70
C LEU A 20 1.89 0.93 -17.63
N LEU A 21 0.93 1.67 -17.08
CA LEU A 21 0.09 2.58 -17.88
C LEU A 21 0.93 3.67 -18.56
N PHE A 22 1.91 4.24 -17.85
CA PHE A 22 2.84 5.20 -18.44
C PHE A 22 3.70 4.60 -19.57
N ALA A 23 4.16 3.36 -19.38
CA ALA A 23 4.94 2.67 -20.41
C ALA A 23 4.13 2.43 -21.70
N LEU A 24 2.82 2.21 -21.55
CA LEU A 24 1.89 1.94 -22.65
C LEU A 24 1.35 3.21 -23.31
N ASP A 25 1.14 4.29 -22.53
CA ASP A 25 0.58 5.54 -23.02
C ASP A 25 1.37 6.75 -22.48
N ARG A 26 2.01 7.48 -23.41
CA ARG A 26 2.79 8.70 -23.13
C ARG A 26 1.95 9.99 -23.17
N SER A 27 0.62 9.86 -23.13
CA SER A 27 -0.30 11.00 -23.11
C SER A 27 -0.16 11.86 -21.85
N ALA A 28 -0.88 12.99 -21.82
CA ALA A 28 -1.00 13.85 -20.64
C ALA A 28 -1.47 13.08 -19.39
N LEU A 29 -2.24 11.99 -19.58
CA LEU A 29 -2.65 11.10 -18.51
C LEU A 29 -1.44 10.38 -17.87
N GLY A 30 -0.48 9.95 -18.69
CA GLY A 30 0.79 9.37 -18.24
C GLY A 30 1.64 10.35 -17.42
N GLY A 31 1.62 11.64 -17.78
CA GLY A 31 2.30 12.70 -17.01
C GLY A 31 1.70 12.87 -15.60
N VAL A 32 0.38 12.87 -15.47
CA VAL A 32 -0.31 12.94 -14.18
C VAL A 32 -0.03 11.70 -13.31
N LEU A 33 0.01 10.52 -13.93
CA LEU A 33 0.35 9.26 -13.26
C LEU A 33 1.80 9.26 -12.76
N ILE A 34 2.76 9.79 -13.54
CA ILE A 34 4.14 9.96 -13.09
C ILE A 34 4.24 10.95 -11.94
N MET A 35 3.60 12.12 -12.04
CA MET A 35 3.65 13.10 -10.94
C MET A 35 3.07 12.49 -9.66
N SER A 36 1.99 11.72 -9.76
CA SER A 36 1.42 10.98 -8.62
C SER A 36 2.39 9.93 -8.07
N ALA A 37 3.10 9.21 -8.95
CA ALA A 37 4.10 8.22 -8.56
C ALA A 37 5.38 8.85 -7.98
N VAL A 38 5.78 10.04 -8.41
CA VAL A 38 6.96 10.73 -7.87
C VAL A 38 6.62 11.36 -6.52
N PHE A 39 5.50 12.08 -6.43
CA PHE A 39 5.12 12.82 -5.22
C PHE A 39 4.47 11.98 -4.13
N GLY A 40 3.83 10.85 -4.49
CA GLY A 40 3.22 9.93 -3.53
C GLY A 40 3.82 8.53 -3.56
N GLY A 41 4.42 8.12 -4.68
CA GLY A 41 4.94 6.77 -4.85
C GLY A 41 6.26 6.52 -4.12
N ALA A 42 7.10 7.55 -3.89
CA ALA A 42 8.29 7.39 -3.06
C ALA A 42 7.93 7.08 -1.59
N GLN A 43 7.01 7.85 -1.01
CA GLN A 43 6.47 7.62 0.33
C GLN A 43 5.76 6.27 0.40
N TYR A 44 4.97 5.94 -0.62
CA TYR A 44 4.28 4.66 -0.72
C TYR A 44 5.26 3.49 -0.81
N LEU A 45 6.34 3.60 -1.59
CA LEU A 45 7.36 2.56 -1.73
C LEU A 45 8.04 2.28 -0.40
N LEU A 46 8.47 3.32 0.32
CA LEU A 46 9.05 3.18 1.66
C LEU A 46 8.07 2.49 2.61
N PHE A 47 6.81 2.93 2.60
CA PHE A 47 5.76 2.29 3.38
C PHE A 47 5.54 0.83 2.99
N ALA A 48 5.41 0.52 1.70
CA ALA A 48 5.15 -0.82 1.19
C ALA A 48 6.28 -1.80 1.54
N LEU A 49 7.54 -1.36 1.49
CA LEU A 49 8.70 -2.15 1.89
C LEU A 49 8.69 -2.43 3.40
N ALA A 50 8.55 -1.38 4.22
CA ALA A 50 8.52 -1.51 5.67
C ALA A 50 7.33 -2.35 6.15
N PHE A 51 6.15 -2.08 5.59
CA PHE A 51 4.92 -2.79 5.91
C PHE A 51 4.96 -4.24 5.41
N GLY A 52 5.48 -4.50 4.22
CA GLY A 52 5.66 -5.85 3.68
C GLY A 52 6.65 -6.70 4.48
N ALA A 53 7.71 -6.09 5.01
CA ALA A 53 8.63 -6.70 5.95
C ALA A 53 7.93 -7.02 7.28
N TRP A 54 7.15 -6.08 7.82
CA TRP A 54 6.36 -6.26 9.05
C TRP A 54 5.32 -7.37 8.92
N LEU A 55 4.56 -7.42 7.81
CA LEU A 55 3.61 -8.50 7.52
C LEU A 55 4.28 -9.89 7.52
N GLY A 56 5.55 -9.96 7.13
CA GLY A 56 6.33 -11.21 7.15
C GLY A 56 6.58 -11.78 8.54
N ARG A 57 6.49 -10.94 9.58
CA ARG A 57 6.67 -11.35 10.97
C ARG A 57 5.35 -11.80 11.62
N LEU A 58 4.22 -11.59 10.95
CA LEU A 58 2.90 -11.98 11.47
C LEU A 58 2.63 -13.46 11.11
N GLN A 59 2.67 -14.33 12.12
CA GLN A 59 2.38 -15.76 11.96
C GLN A 59 0.88 -16.05 11.98
N ALA A 60 0.10 -15.26 12.74
CA ALA A 60 -1.34 -15.47 12.91
C ALA A 60 -2.17 -14.85 11.75
N PRO A 61 -3.10 -15.61 11.13
CA PRO A 61 -3.99 -15.10 10.09
C PRO A 61 -4.81 -13.87 10.52
N GLU A 62 -5.25 -13.84 11.76
CA GLU A 62 -5.98 -12.72 12.36
C GLU A 62 -5.12 -11.47 12.52
N GLY A 63 -3.83 -11.66 12.80
CA GLY A 63 -2.85 -10.58 12.85
C GLY A 63 -2.68 -9.92 11.48
N LEU A 64 -2.55 -10.75 10.43
CA LEU A 64 -2.47 -10.30 9.04
C LEU A 64 -3.71 -9.50 8.63
N HIS A 65 -4.91 -10.00 8.97
CA HIS A 65 -6.17 -9.32 8.67
C HIS A 65 -6.22 -7.92 9.31
N ARG A 66 -5.93 -7.82 10.60
CA ARG A 66 -5.93 -6.55 11.35
C ARG A 66 -4.88 -5.59 10.83
N ALA A 67 -3.70 -6.09 10.48
CA ALA A 67 -2.64 -5.29 9.87
C ALA A 67 -3.12 -4.64 8.57
N LEU A 68 -3.70 -5.41 7.65
CA LEU A 68 -4.15 -4.91 6.34
C LEU A 68 -5.18 -3.77 6.45
N TRP A 69 -6.15 -3.87 7.36
CA TRP A 69 -7.11 -2.79 7.59
C TRP A 69 -6.52 -1.56 8.30
N ARG A 70 -5.40 -1.72 9.01
CA ARG A 70 -4.66 -0.59 9.58
C ARG A 70 -3.73 0.05 8.57
N ALA A 71 -3.42 -0.60 7.45
CA ALA A 71 -2.44 -0.11 6.49
C ALA A 71 -2.76 1.30 5.95
N PRO A 72 -4.00 1.63 5.51
CA PRO A 72 -4.31 2.98 5.03
C PRO A 72 -4.10 4.05 6.09
N LEU A 73 -4.40 3.74 7.36
CA LEU A 73 -4.21 4.65 8.49
C LEU A 73 -2.73 4.81 8.83
N LEU A 74 -1.96 3.71 8.85
CA LEU A 74 -0.53 3.72 9.11
C LEU A 74 0.28 4.42 8.01
N PHE A 75 -0.27 4.53 6.81
CA PHE A 75 0.34 5.29 5.72
C PHE A 75 0.23 6.81 5.90
N GLN A 76 -0.80 7.30 6.57
CA GLN A 76 -1.04 8.74 6.79
C GLN A 76 0.16 9.49 7.40
N PRO A 77 0.79 9.03 8.50
CA PRO A 77 1.96 9.73 9.04
C PRO A 77 3.14 9.75 8.06
N VAL A 78 3.35 8.68 7.28
CA VAL A 78 4.42 8.62 6.27
C VAL A 78 4.17 9.66 5.17
N GLN A 79 2.92 9.75 4.71
CA GLN A 79 2.50 10.73 3.73
C GLN A 79 2.66 12.16 4.26
N ALA A 80 2.18 12.44 5.47
CA ALA A 80 2.27 13.76 6.09
C ALA A 80 3.73 14.21 6.25
N ILE A 81 4.61 13.34 6.75
CA ILE A 81 6.05 13.62 6.89
C ILE A 81 6.66 13.91 5.52
N GLY A 82 6.40 13.08 4.51
CA GLY A 82 6.93 13.29 3.17
C GLY A 82 6.49 14.62 2.55
N TRP A 83 5.24 15.02 2.77
CA TRP A 83 4.71 16.29 2.28
C TRP A 83 5.33 17.49 2.99
N LEU A 84 5.45 17.44 4.33
CA LEU A 84 6.09 18.49 5.12
C LEU A 84 7.57 18.67 4.75
N LEU A 85 8.31 17.56 4.58
CA LEU A 85 9.70 17.61 4.14
C LEU A 85 9.84 18.25 2.76
N PHE A 86 8.95 17.92 1.82
CA PHE A 86 8.97 18.52 0.49
C PHE A 86 8.84 20.04 0.53
N PHE A 87 7.87 20.58 1.29
CA PHE A 87 7.72 22.02 1.43
C PHE A 87 8.83 22.68 2.24
N ALA A 88 9.36 22.01 3.26
CA ALA A 88 10.50 22.51 4.03
C ALA A 88 11.75 22.69 3.14
N VAL A 89 12.01 21.75 2.22
CA VAL A 89 13.13 21.84 1.27
C VAL A 89 12.97 22.98 0.27
N GLN A 90 11.74 23.36 -0.09
CA GLN A 90 11.51 24.51 -0.98
C GLN A 90 11.75 25.87 -0.34
N GLY A 91 11.89 25.95 0.99
CA GLY A 91 12.32 27.18 1.68
C GLY A 91 11.26 28.28 1.78
N GLU A 92 9.99 27.99 1.50
CA GLU A 92 8.88 28.93 1.53
C GLU A 92 8.09 28.78 2.85
N PRO A 93 8.24 29.68 3.86
CA PRO A 93 7.62 29.51 5.18
C PRO A 93 6.08 29.50 5.12
N GLY A 94 5.49 30.25 4.18
CA GLY A 94 4.04 30.28 3.94
C GLY A 94 3.50 28.97 3.36
N ALA A 95 4.36 28.18 2.70
CA ALA A 95 3.96 26.95 2.04
C ALA A 95 3.69 25.81 3.04
N ILE A 96 4.29 25.83 4.24
CA ILE A 96 4.00 24.85 5.30
C ILE A 96 2.56 25.00 5.80
N TYR A 97 2.10 26.23 6.03
CA TYR A 97 0.72 26.49 6.44
C TYR A 97 -0.27 26.07 5.36
N GLY A 98 0.01 26.40 4.09
CA GLY A 98 -0.79 25.93 2.96
C GLY A 98 -0.84 24.41 2.86
N ALA A 99 0.30 23.74 3.07
CA ALA A 99 0.41 22.29 3.05
C ALA A 99 -0.45 21.62 4.14
N LEU A 100 -0.50 22.18 5.35
CA LEU A 100 -1.35 21.67 6.43
C LEU A 100 -2.84 21.69 6.06
N TRP A 101 -3.31 22.75 5.39
CA TRP A 101 -4.69 22.82 4.90
C TRP A 101 -4.99 21.81 3.80
N MET A 102 -4.02 21.50 2.94
CA MET A 102 -4.17 20.49 1.89
C MET A 102 -4.06 19.05 2.43
N LEU A 103 -3.39 18.84 3.57
CA LEU A 103 -3.20 17.51 4.14
C LEU A 103 -4.50 16.85 4.57
N LEU A 104 -5.47 17.60 5.11
CA LEU A 104 -6.75 17.01 5.56
C LEU A 104 -7.58 16.42 4.40
N PRO A 105 -7.94 17.16 3.33
CA PRO A 105 -8.68 16.58 2.22
C PRO A 105 -7.88 15.47 1.51
N LEU A 106 -6.55 15.62 1.40
CA LEU A 106 -5.69 14.59 0.86
C LEU A 106 -5.72 13.31 1.71
N ALA A 107 -5.65 13.43 3.03
CA ALA A 107 -5.73 12.31 3.95
C ALA A 107 -7.07 11.58 3.84
N ILE A 108 -8.19 12.32 3.79
CA ILE A 108 -9.53 11.73 3.58
C ILE A 108 -9.55 10.94 2.27
N TRP A 109 -9.10 11.55 1.17
CA TRP A 109 -9.06 10.92 -0.14
C TRP A 109 -8.19 9.64 -0.13
N CYS A 110 -7.00 9.72 0.45
CA CYS A 110 -6.08 8.59 0.56
C CYS A 110 -6.62 7.47 1.46
N LEU A 111 -7.35 7.80 2.54
CA LEU A 111 -8.02 6.81 3.37
C LEU A 111 -9.13 6.10 2.59
N VAL A 112 -9.99 6.85 1.89
CA VAL A 112 -11.08 6.27 1.08
C VAL A 112 -10.51 5.32 0.03
N LEU A 113 -9.54 5.78 -0.76
CA LEU A 113 -8.91 4.95 -1.79
C LEU A 113 -8.15 3.78 -1.19
N GLY A 114 -7.41 3.99 -0.09
CA GLY A 114 -6.66 2.95 0.58
C GLY A 114 -7.56 1.84 1.13
N TYR A 115 -8.67 2.21 1.77
CA TYR A 115 -9.64 1.24 2.28
C TYR A 115 -10.39 0.51 1.18
N ALA A 116 -10.79 1.23 0.12
CA ALA A 116 -11.38 0.60 -1.07
C ALA A 116 -10.42 -0.42 -1.69
N TYR A 117 -9.14 -0.05 -1.83
CA TYR A 117 -8.10 -0.93 -2.35
C TYR A 117 -7.88 -2.17 -1.48
N VAL A 118 -7.79 -2.01 -0.16
CA VAL A 118 -7.70 -3.15 0.78
C VAL A 118 -8.92 -4.06 0.64
N GLY A 119 -10.12 -3.50 0.53
CA GLY A 119 -11.35 -4.26 0.28
C GLY A 119 -11.27 -5.08 -1.00
N LEU A 120 -10.87 -4.47 -2.11
CA LEU A 120 -10.70 -5.15 -3.40
C LEU A 120 -9.64 -6.27 -3.34
N ALA A 121 -8.47 -6.00 -2.74
CA ALA A 121 -7.43 -7.00 -2.59
C ALA A 121 -7.90 -8.21 -1.78
N ARG A 122 -8.71 -7.97 -0.74
CA ARG A 122 -9.31 -9.04 0.06
C ARG A 122 -10.34 -9.85 -0.72
N LEU A 123 -11.21 -9.19 -1.49
CA LEU A 123 -12.18 -9.88 -2.35
C LEU A 123 -11.46 -10.76 -3.37
N ALA A 124 -10.44 -10.23 -4.05
CA ALA A 124 -9.60 -10.97 -4.98
C ALA A 124 -8.93 -12.18 -4.31
N CYS A 125 -8.37 -12.00 -3.10
CA CYS A 125 -7.80 -13.09 -2.32
C CYS A 125 -8.86 -14.17 -2.01
N GLY A 126 -10.07 -13.77 -1.59
CA GLY A 126 -11.19 -14.68 -1.33
C GLY A 126 -11.60 -15.50 -2.55
N VAL A 127 -11.69 -14.86 -3.72
CA VAL A 127 -11.97 -15.55 -5.00
C VAL A 127 -10.85 -16.54 -5.33
N LEU A 128 -9.59 -16.12 -5.27
CA LEU A 128 -8.44 -16.98 -5.57
C LEU A 128 -8.28 -18.15 -4.59
N ARG A 129 -8.71 -17.97 -3.34
CA ARG A 129 -8.79 -19.06 -2.36
C ARG A 129 -9.84 -20.09 -2.73
N ARG A 130 -11.04 -19.65 -3.12
CA ARG A 130 -12.11 -20.55 -3.59
C ARG A 130 -11.68 -21.34 -4.84
N LEU A 131 -10.84 -20.74 -5.68
CA LEU A 131 -10.24 -21.39 -6.86
C LEU A 131 -9.02 -22.28 -6.54
N GLY A 132 -8.63 -22.44 -5.27
CA GLY A 132 -7.47 -23.24 -4.86
C GLY A 132 -6.10 -22.66 -5.25
N ARG A 133 -6.05 -21.42 -5.75
CA ARG A 133 -4.81 -20.74 -6.18
C ARG A 133 -4.03 -20.15 -5.00
N VAL A 134 -4.73 -19.73 -3.95
CA VAL A 134 -4.16 -19.23 -2.69
C VAL A 134 -4.50 -20.19 -1.54
N ARG A 135 -3.48 -20.64 -0.80
CA ARG A 135 -3.63 -21.57 0.33
C ARG A 135 -3.39 -20.83 1.65
N ASP A 136 -4.23 -21.11 2.64
CA ASP A 136 -4.03 -20.58 4.00
C ASP A 136 -3.04 -21.48 4.77
N PRO A 137 -2.13 -20.88 5.56
CA PRO A 137 -1.21 -21.66 6.38
C PRO A 137 -1.93 -22.44 7.48
N ALA A 138 -3.10 -21.97 7.96
CA ALA A 138 -3.86 -22.62 9.02
C ALA A 138 -4.52 -23.95 8.60
N THR A 139 -4.66 -24.21 7.30
CA THR A 139 -5.34 -25.42 6.80
C THR A 139 -4.39 -26.61 6.60
N ASN A 140 -3.10 -26.52 6.97
CA ASN A 140 -2.18 -27.64 6.87
C ASN A 140 -1.30 -27.79 8.13
N PRO A 141 -1.84 -28.35 9.23
CA PRO A 141 -1.12 -28.51 10.49
C PRO A 141 0.14 -29.39 10.37
N GLU A 142 0.21 -30.28 9.38
CA GLU A 142 1.37 -31.14 9.11
C GLU A 142 2.62 -30.35 8.69
N ALA A 143 2.47 -29.19 8.04
CA ALA A 143 3.60 -28.37 7.61
C ALA A 143 4.27 -27.57 8.76
N LEU A 144 3.68 -27.56 9.96
CA LEU A 144 4.27 -26.97 11.17
C LEU A 144 5.07 -27.99 11.99
N ALA A 145 4.91 -29.29 11.73
CA ALA A 145 5.63 -30.34 12.45
C ALA A 145 7.05 -30.60 11.88
N ASP A 146 7.28 -30.31 10.60
CA ASP A 146 8.53 -30.69 9.91
C ASP A 146 9.60 -29.58 9.86
N GLY A 147 9.45 -28.49 10.63
CA GLY A 147 10.31 -27.29 10.51
C GLY A 147 10.86 -26.69 11.80
N GLY A 148 10.87 -27.45 12.91
CA GLY A 148 11.43 -27.03 14.20
C GLY A 148 12.84 -27.54 14.43
#